data_AF-A0A935GY23-F1
#
_entry.id   AF-A0A935GY23-F1
#
_cell.length_a   1.000
_cell.length_b   1.000
_cell.length_c   1.000
_cell.angle_alpha   90.00
_cell.angle_beta   90.00
_cell.angle_gamma   90.00
#
_symmetry.space_group_name_H-M   'P 1'
#
loop_
_entity.id
_entity.type
_entity.pdbx_description
1 polymer ?
#
loop_
_entity_poly.entity_id
_entity_poly.type
_entity_poly.pdbx_seq_one_letter_code
_entity_poly.pdbx_strand_id
1 'polypeptide(L)' 'MVAANGRAKSYTVEDYKKDFVREHFDLLSPDEVLNRYSPEERIKNLSPDVIINSLSPEYLKVLLEKLGKMH' A
#
# COMPACT_ATOMS: atom_id res chain seq x y z
N MET A 1 30.81 21.36 -6.32
CA MET A 1 30.03 21.83 -5.15
C MET A 1 30.41 20.99 -3.94
N VAL A 2 30.40 21.62 -2.78
CA VAL A 2 31.10 21.28 -1.53
C VAL A 2 30.65 19.94 -0.92
N ALA A 3 31.62 19.14 -0.46
CA ALA A 3 31.37 18.03 0.44
C ALA A 3 31.10 18.56 1.86
N ALA A 4 29.85 18.48 2.30
CA ALA A 4 29.48 18.62 3.70
C ALA A 4 29.63 17.25 4.37
N ASN A 5 30.29 17.25 5.52
CA ASN A 5 30.65 16.10 6.36
C ASN A 5 29.54 15.04 6.44
N GLY A 6 29.68 13.98 5.66
CA GLY A 6 28.79 12.82 5.66
C GLY A 6 29.33 11.87 4.61
N ARG A 7 29.71 10.64 4.99
CA ARG A 7 30.16 9.63 4.03
C ARG A 7 29.10 9.56 2.93
N ALA A 8 29.42 10.03 1.72
CA ALA A 8 28.55 9.85 0.57
C ALA A 8 28.36 8.34 0.45
N LYS A 9 27.15 7.84 0.73
CA LYS A 9 26.84 6.43 0.47
C LYS A 9 27.09 6.23 -1.01
N SER A 10 28.00 5.31 -1.34
CA SER A 10 28.18 4.89 -2.72
C SER A 10 26.87 4.30 -3.20
N TYR A 11 26.42 4.73 -4.39
CA TYR A 11 25.22 4.20 -5.01
C TYR A 11 25.31 2.68 -5.15
N THR A 12 24.33 1.98 -4.58
CA THR A 12 24.31 0.53 -4.55
C THR A 12 23.36 -0.04 -5.60
N VAL A 13 23.48 -1.34 -5.86
CA VAL A 13 22.49 -2.08 -6.67
C VAL A 13 21.09 -1.98 -6.07
N GLU A 14 20.98 -1.87 -4.74
CA GLU A 14 19.69 -1.69 -4.07
C GLU A 14 19.08 -0.31 -4.35
N ASP A 15 19.91 0.73 -4.39
CA ASP A 15 19.47 2.07 -4.75
C ASP A 15 18.98 2.10 -6.22
N TYR A 16 19.72 1.46 -7.13
CA TYR A 16 19.28 1.25 -8.53
C TYR A 16 17.91 0.59 -8.64
N LYS A 17 17.69 -0.51 -7.92
CA LYS A 17 16.40 -1.22 -7.96
C LYS A 17 15.26 -0.32 -7.47
N LYS A 18 15.48 0.46 -6.42
CA LYS A 18 14.47 1.38 -5.88
C LYS A 18 14.14 2.50 -6.86
N ASP A 19 15.15 3.08 -7.49
CA ASP A 19 14.95 4.15 -8.46
C ASP A 19 14.26 3.61 -9.72
N PHE A 20 14.69 2.45 -10.23
CA PHE A 20 14.03 1.77 -11.34
C PHE A 20 12.54 1.53 -11.07
N VAL A 21 12.20 0.97 -9.90
CA VAL A 21 10.81 0.77 -9.51
C VAL A 21 10.07 2.10 -9.40
N ARG A 22 10.68 3.15 -8.82
CA ARG A 22 10.04 4.47 -8.67
C ARG A 22 9.73 5.12 -10.02
N GLU A 23 10.63 4.99 -10.99
CA GLU A 23 10.49 5.60 -12.32
C GLU A 23 9.55 4.84 -13.26
N HIS A 24 9.32 3.54 -13.00
CA HIS A 24 8.51 2.67 -13.87
C HIS A 24 7.25 2.15 -13.17
N PHE A 25 6.92 2.68 -11.97
CA PHE A 25 5.79 2.20 -11.18
C PHE A 25 4.45 2.43 -11.89
N ASP A 26 4.36 3.49 -12.68
CA ASP A 26 3.22 3.88 -13.52
C ASP A 26 2.92 2.89 -14.65
N LEU A 27 3.86 2.01 -15.00
CA LEU A 27 3.64 0.95 -15.97
C LEU A 27 2.77 -0.20 -15.42
N LEU A 28 2.53 -0.24 -14.11
CA LEU A 28 1.69 -1.25 -13.46
C LEU A 28 0.31 -0.66 -13.17
N SER A 29 -0.72 -1.45 -13.42
CA SER A 29 -2.06 -1.13 -12.95
C SER A 29 -2.13 -1.23 -11.41
N PRO A 30 -3.04 -0.48 -10.75
CA PRO A 30 -3.26 -0.61 -9.31
C PRO A 30 -3.53 -2.06 -8.87
N ASP A 31 -4.28 -2.83 -9.65
CA ASP A 31 -4.58 -4.24 -9.36
C ASP A 31 -3.33 -5.13 -9.39
N GLU A 32 -2.43 -4.95 -10.35
CA GLU A 32 -1.17 -5.70 -10.42
C GLU A 32 -0.26 -5.43 -9.22
N VAL A 33 -0.28 -4.20 -8.71
CA VAL A 33 0.45 -3.83 -7.50
C VAL A 33 -0.21 -4.48 -6.28
N LEU A 34 -1.52 -4.34 -6.13
CA LEU A 34 -2.26 -4.86 -4.98
C LEU A 34 -2.23 -6.39 -4.90
N ASN A 35 -2.17 -7.10 -6.03
CA ASN A 35 -2.07 -8.55 -6.09
C ASN A 35 -0.82 -9.15 -5.46
N ARG A 36 0.19 -8.34 -5.16
CA ARG A 36 1.39 -8.75 -4.42
C ARG A 36 1.17 -8.83 -2.91
N TYR A 37 0.06 -8.28 -2.41
CA TYR A 37 -0.27 -8.18 -0.99
C TYR A 37 -1.50 -9.04 -0.66
N SER A 38 -1.47 -9.64 0.53
CA SER A 38 -2.65 -10.30 1.10
C SER A 38 -3.78 -9.29 1.36
N PRO A 39 -5.05 -9.72 1.43
CA PRO A 39 -6.17 -8.82 1.70
C PRO A 39 -5.99 -7.98 2.98
N GLU A 40 -5.42 -8.55 4.03
CA GLU A 40 -5.15 -7.86 5.30
C GLU A 40 -4.09 -6.76 5.14
N GLU A 41 -3.00 -7.05 4.43
CA GLU A 41 -1.94 -6.06 4.17
C GLU A 41 -2.42 -4.88 3.33
N ARG A 42 -3.37 -5.10 2.41
CA ARG A 42 -3.96 -4.04 1.58
C ARG A 42 -4.71 -3.00 2.43
N ILE A 43 -5.30 -3.42 3.55
CA ILE A 43 -6.14 -2.54 4.38
C ILE A 43 -5.48 -2.13 5.71
N LYS A 44 -4.37 -2.76 6.11
CA LYS A 44 -3.72 -2.61 7.42
C LYS A 44 -3.44 -1.16 7.84
N ASN A 45 -3.12 -0.30 6.88
CA ASN A 45 -2.78 1.11 7.13
C ASN A 45 -3.90 2.08 6.73
N LEU A 46 -5.06 1.58 6.32
CA LEU A 46 -6.23 2.40 6.02
C LEU A 46 -7.01 2.65 7.31
N SER A 47 -7.44 3.89 7.51
CA SER A 47 -8.37 4.21 8.59
C SER A 47 -9.72 3.50 8.37
N PRO A 48 -10.43 3.10 9.44
CA PRO A 48 -11.75 2.48 9.31
C PRO A 48 -12.73 3.29 8.45
N ASP A 49 -12.74 4.62 8.57
CA ASP A 49 -13.64 5.49 7.79
C ASP A 49 -13.41 5.37 6.28
N VAL A 50 -12.15 5.32 5.84
CA VAL A 50 -11.81 5.13 4.42
C VAL A 50 -12.33 3.80 3.90
N ILE A 51 -12.19 2.74 4.69
CA ILE A 51 -12.68 1.40 4.32
C ILE A 51 -14.21 1.44 4.22
N ILE A 52 -14.90 1.92 5.27
CA ILE A 52 -16.37 1.96 5.33
C ILE A 52 -16.96 2.80 4.20
N ASN A 53 -16.40 3.99 3.92
CA ASN A 53 -16.87 4.87 2.85
C ASN A 53 -16.65 4.31 1.44
N SER A 54 -15.73 3.34 1.29
CA SER A 54 -15.48 2.66 0.01
C SER A 54 -16.41 1.47 -0.24
N LEU A 55 -17.14 1.00 0.78
CA LEU A 55 -18.04 -0.14 0.67
C LEU A 55 -19.42 0.27 0.14
N SER A 56 -20.00 -0.59 -0.69
CA SER A 56 -21.40 -0.42 -1.09
C SER A 56 -22.35 -0.72 0.08
N PRO A 57 -23.60 -0.21 0.04
CA PRO A 57 -24.59 -0.49 1.09
C PRO A 57 -24.83 -1.99 1.32
N GLU A 58 -24.69 -2.82 0.29
CA GLU A 58 -24.85 -4.27 0.40
C GLU A 58 -23.73 -4.90 1.21
N TYR A 59 -22.47 -4.53 0.95
CA TYR A 59 -21.34 -5.02 1.72
C TYR A 59 -21.35 -4.54 3.18
N LEU A 60 -21.83 -3.31 3.42
CA LEU A 60 -22.00 -2.79 4.78
C LEU A 60 -23.01 -3.60 5.57
N LYS A 61 -24.16 -3.99 4.98
CA LYS A 61 -25.13 -4.87 5.64
C LYS A 61 -24.53 -6.21 6.04
N VAL A 62 -23.82 -6.87 5.10
CA VAL A 62 -23.16 -8.15 5.37
C VAL A 62 -22.16 -8.04 6.52
N LEU A 63 -21.40 -6.94 6.58
CA LEU A 63 -20.43 -6.68 7.64
C LEU A 63 -21.12 -6.50 9.01
N LEU A 64 -22.20 -5.72 9.06
CA LEU A 64 -22.99 -5.52 10.29
C LEU A 64 -23.63 -6.83 10.77
N GLU A 65 -24.16 -7.65 9.87
CA GLU A 65 -24.71 -8.97 10.22
C GLU A 65 -23.64 -9.91 10.79
N LYS A 66 -22.44 -9.93 10.20
CA LYS A 66 -21.32 -10.74 10.70
C LYS A 66 -20.91 -10.30 12.11
N LEU A 67 -20.83 -9.00 12.37
CA LEU A 67 -20.50 -8.47 13.70
C LEU A 67 -21.58 -8.78 14.74
N GLY A 68 -22.87 -8.68 14.35
CA GLY A 68 -23.98 -9.05 15.22
C GLY A 68 -24.04 -10.54 15.57
N LYS A 69 -23.52 -11.42 14.70
CA LYS A 69 -23.40 -12.88 14.93
C LYS A 69 -22.19 -13.26 15.79
N MET A 70 -21.31 -12.31 16.12
CA MET A 70 -20.14 -12.54 16.97
C MET A 70 -20.42 -12.28 18.47
N HIS A 71 -21.65 -11.93 18.83
CA HIS A 71 -22.12 -11.79 20.23
C HIS A 71 -23.15 -12.89 20.52
#